data_AF-A0A0B5FTI3-F1
#
_entry.id   AF-A0A0B5FTI3-F1
#
_cell.length_a   1.000
_cell.length_b   1.000
_cell.length_c   1.000
_cell.angle_alpha   90.00
_cell.angle_beta   90.00
_cell.angle_gamma   90.00
#
_symmetry.space_group_name_H-M   'P 1'
#
loop_
_entity.id
_entity.type
_entity.pdbx_description
1 polymer ?
#
loop_
_entity_poly.entity_id
_entity_poly.type
_entity_poly.pdbx_seq_one_letter_code
_entity_poly.pdbx_strand_id
1 'polypeptide(L)'
;MVHCGRTIGPEEVEAIQETVSTCSGLSRFELAFTICEHLDWRTASGSLKRDACLKLLEKLEQQGLLKLPRKRTIAPGAGLKKQPKPTRRTEATTAVKGSVAEIGPVRLAGADSKDAADLWNEYVSRYHYLGYTPPIGCFQRYFIESERGLLGCLLFCGAAKSLQERDRFIGWSKDERLRNLGFVINNSRFLVFPWVQVKNLASHTLGKAARRIGDDWHKRWGYRPLLLETFVDPELYAGTCYLAANWQYLGMTTGQGLARRGKSYSTTPKKIFVKPLAGDFRGALCS
;
A
#
# COMPACT_ATOMS: atom_id res chain seq x y z
N MET A 1 -1.85 27.77 5.52
CA MET A 1 -1.85 27.04 4.22
C MET A 1 -2.14 25.56 4.43
N VAL A 2 -2.71 24.82 3.47
CA VAL A 2 -2.90 23.35 3.61
C VAL A 2 -1.78 22.58 2.91
N HIS A 3 -1.22 21.57 3.58
CA HIS A 3 -0.24 20.64 3.01
C HIS A 3 -0.44 19.21 3.52
N CYS A 4 -0.53 18.25 2.60
CA CYS A 4 -0.82 16.85 2.94
C CYS A 4 -2.03 16.68 3.88
N GLY A 5 -3.08 17.48 3.66
CA GLY A 5 -4.33 17.45 4.43
C GLY A 5 -4.25 18.13 5.81
N ARG A 6 -3.09 18.62 6.23
CA ARG A 6 -2.89 19.37 7.48
C ARG A 6 -2.91 20.87 7.20
N THR A 7 -3.68 21.62 7.99
CA THR A 7 -3.58 23.08 8.02
C THR A 7 -2.31 23.46 8.76
N ILE A 8 -1.44 24.20 8.09
CA ILE A 8 -0.24 24.81 8.64
C ILE A 8 -0.55 26.29 8.88
N GLY A 9 -0.64 26.68 10.15
CA GLY A 9 -0.95 28.05 10.58
C GLY A 9 0.25 29.01 10.42
N PRO A 10 0.05 30.33 10.57
CA PRO A 10 1.13 31.31 10.56
C PRO A 10 2.22 31.02 11.61
N GLU A 11 1.81 30.73 12.85
CA GLU A 11 2.73 30.39 13.95
C GLU A 11 3.61 29.18 13.65
N GLU A 12 3.04 28.15 13.01
CA GLU A 12 3.82 26.97 12.59
C GLU A 12 4.78 27.28 11.44
N VAL A 13 4.41 28.21 10.54
CA VAL A 13 5.32 28.69 9.49
C VAL A 13 6.48 29.44 10.12
N GLU A 14 6.23 30.30 11.11
CA GLU A 14 7.26 31.03 11.86
C GLU A 14 8.20 30.07 12.59
N ALA A 15 7.66 29.07 13.30
CA ALA A 15 8.45 28.04 13.96
C ALA A 15 9.31 27.21 12.96
N ILE A 16 8.78 26.93 11.77
CA ILE A 16 9.54 26.28 10.69
C ILE A 16 10.69 27.20 10.22
N GLN A 17 10.42 28.49 10.01
CA GLN A 17 11.43 29.46 9.59
C GLN A 17 12.55 29.57 10.62
N GLU A 18 12.20 29.66 11.91
CA GLU A 18 13.14 29.70 13.04
C GLU A 18 13.99 28.42 13.11
N THR A 19 13.38 27.25 12.92
CA THR A 19 14.12 25.98 12.91
C THR A 19 15.11 25.93 11.74
N VAL A 20 14.71 26.39 10.55
CA VAL A 20 15.59 26.41 9.37
C VAL A 20 16.74 27.41 9.51
N SER A 21 16.50 28.58 10.11
CA SER A 21 17.55 29.59 10.33
C SER A 21 18.54 29.15 11.41
N THR A 22 18.03 28.66 12.54
CA THR A 22 18.83 28.21 13.69
C THR A 22 19.67 26.98 13.34
N CYS A 23 19.10 26.04 12.57
CA CYS A 23 19.75 24.79 12.19
C CYS A 23 20.27 24.78 10.74
N SER A 24 20.77 25.90 10.25
CA SER A 24 21.20 26.06 8.84
C SER A 24 22.33 25.11 8.39
N GLY A 25 23.09 24.53 9.33
CA GLY A 25 24.12 23.52 9.06
C GLY A 25 23.59 22.11 8.79
N LEU A 26 22.32 21.83 9.10
CA LEU A 26 21.70 20.53 8.90
C LEU A 26 21.39 20.26 7.42
N SER A 27 21.37 18.99 7.03
CA SER A 27 20.84 18.60 5.73
C SER A 27 19.32 18.85 5.66
N ARG A 28 18.77 19.00 4.44
CA ARG A 28 17.30 19.09 4.25
C ARG A 28 16.57 17.90 4.90
N PHE A 29 17.19 16.72 4.96
CA PHE A 29 16.63 15.53 5.60
C PHE A 29 16.53 15.66 7.11
N GLU A 30 17.58 16.14 7.76
CA GLU A 30 17.62 16.37 9.21
C GLU A 30 16.68 17.50 9.61
N LEU A 31 16.65 18.61 8.85
CA LEU A 31 15.66 19.67 9.05
C LEU A 31 14.23 19.14 9.01
N ALA A 32 13.91 18.29 8.03
CA ALA A 32 12.58 17.70 7.93
C ALA A 32 12.25 16.78 9.11
N PHE A 33 13.24 16.12 9.72
CA PHE A 33 13.05 15.34 10.93
C PHE A 33 12.73 16.24 12.12
N THR A 34 13.61 17.20 12.42
CA THR A 34 13.44 18.15 13.54
C THR A 34 12.09 18.85 13.48
N ILE A 35 11.71 19.32 12.29
CA ILE A 35 10.41 19.99 12.10
C ILE A 35 9.24 19.01 12.29
N CYS A 36 9.34 17.78 11.79
CA CYS A 36 8.29 16.80 12.05
C CYS A 36 8.17 16.46 13.53
N GLU A 37 9.26 16.46 14.29
CA GLU A 37 9.23 16.22 15.74
C GLU A 37 8.58 17.38 16.49
N HIS A 38 9.00 18.62 16.22
CA HIS A 38 8.42 19.82 16.86
C HIS A 38 6.93 19.97 16.57
N LEU A 39 6.50 19.60 15.36
CA LEU A 39 5.09 19.71 14.95
C LEU A 39 4.28 18.42 15.23
N ASP A 40 4.87 17.43 15.89
CA ASP A 40 4.34 16.07 16.07
C ASP A 40 3.72 15.47 14.78
N TRP A 41 4.35 15.73 13.64
CA TRP A 41 3.80 15.39 12.34
C TRP A 41 4.14 13.95 11.96
N ARG A 42 3.22 13.04 12.26
CA ARG A 42 3.40 11.58 12.10
C ARG A 42 2.53 10.94 11.02
N THR A 43 3.01 9.80 10.53
CA THR A 43 2.28 8.84 9.70
C THR A 43 1.37 7.98 10.57
N ALA A 44 0.47 7.20 9.96
CA ALA A 44 -0.36 6.25 10.69
C ALA A 44 0.46 5.23 11.50
N SER A 45 1.69 4.92 11.06
CA SER A 45 2.60 4.00 11.76
C SER A 45 3.40 4.67 12.90
N GLY A 46 3.13 5.93 13.23
CA GLY A 46 3.87 6.72 14.23
C GLY A 46 5.23 7.27 13.76
N SER A 47 5.72 6.85 12.58
CA SER A 47 6.95 7.40 11.99
C SER A 47 6.74 8.82 11.48
N LEU A 48 7.78 9.65 11.50
CA LEU A 48 7.71 11.07 11.11
C LEU A 48 7.39 11.24 9.61
N LYS A 49 6.51 12.20 9.27
CA LYS A 49 6.04 12.53 7.91
C LYS A 49 7.08 13.29 7.08
N ARG A 50 8.32 12.84 7.12
CA ARG A 50 9.50 13.46 6.50
C ARG A 50 9.30 13.85 5.03
N ASP A 51 8.81 12.93 4.20
CA ASP A 51 8.60 13.21 2.76
C ASP A 51 7.53 14.28 2.53
N ALA A 52 6.54 14.39 3.41
CA ALA A 52 5.56 15.47 3.37
C ALA A 52 6.21 16.78 3.81
N CYS A 53 6.97 16.78 4.91
CA CYS A 53 7.68 17.95 5.40
C CYS A 53 8.71 18.48 4.38
N LEU A 54 9.50 17.62 3.74
CA LEU A 54 10.42 18.01 2.66
C LEU A 54 9.70 18.76 1.54
N LYS A 55 8.52 18.28 1.13
CA LYS A 55 7.70 18.96 0.10
C LYS A 55 7.11 20.27 0.61
N LEU A 56 6.80 20.38 1.90
CA LEU A 56 6.36 21.63 2.50
C LEU A 56 7.51 22.66 2.45
N LEU A 57 8.70 22.25 2.88
CA LEU A 57 9.90 23.08 2.85
C LEU A 57 10.22 23.56 1.42
N GLU A 58 10.17 22.66 0.42
CA GLU A 58 10.36 23.05 -0.98
C GLU A 58 9.30 24.05 -1.46
N LYS A 59 8.05 23.91 -1.00
CA LYS A 59 6.97 24.85 -1.32
C LYS A 59 7.18 26.21 -0.66
N LEU A 60 7.62 26.25 0.59
CA LEU A 60 7.93 27.48 1.32
C LEU A 60 9.14 28.20 0.70
N GLU A 61 10.17 27.47 0.29
CA GLU A 61 11.32 27.99 -0.46
C GLU A 61 10.88 28.61 -1.79
N GLN A 62 10.01 27.94 -2.56
CA GLN A 62 9.46 28.47 -3.82
C GLN A 62 8.61 29.74 -3.63
N GLN A 63 8.01 29.91 -2.44
CA GLN A 63 7.25 31.10 -2.07
C GLN A 63 8.13 32.23 -1.52
N GLY A 64 9.45 32.02 -1.40
CA GLY A 64 10.39 33.01 -0.85
C GLY A 64 10.32 33.17 0.67
N LEU A 65 9.61 32.28 1.38
CA LEU A 65 9.43 32.38 2.83
C LEU A 65 10.65 31.87 3.62
N LEU A 66 11.48 31.03 3.01
CA LEU A 66 12.71 30.52 3.64
C LEU A 66 13.74 30.16 2.56
N LYS A 67 14.98 29.91 2.98
CA LYS A 67 16.07 29.48 2.12
C LYS A 67 16.63 28.16 2.62
N LEU A 68 16.54 27.09 1.83
CA LEU A 68 17.03 25.78 2.24
C LEU A 68 18.51 25.58 1.85
N PRO A 69 19.22 24.69 2.57
CA PRO A 69 20.56 24.24 2.17
C PRO A 69 20.58 23.70 0.74
N ARG A 70 21.69 23.84 0.01
CA ARG A 70 21.80 23.32 -1.36
C ARG A 70 21.58 21.79 -1.40
N LYS A 71 20.88 21.31 -2.44
CA LYS A 71 20.68 19.86 -2.63
C LYS A 71 22.03 19.20 -2.95
N ARG A 72 22.35 18.10 -2.24
CA ARG A 72 23.49 17.24 -2.59
C ARG A 72 23.10 16.35 -3.76
N THR A 73 23.93 16.33 -4.80
CA THR A 73 23.73 15.47 -5.97
C THR A 73 24.18 14.06 -5.64
N ILE A 74 23.30 13.07 -5.81
CA ILE A 74 23.65 11.65 -5.68
C ILE A 74 23.82 11.07 -7.08
N ALA A 75 24.83 10.24 -7.28
CA ALA A 75 25.10 9.60 -8.57
C ALA A 75 23.87 8.78 -9.05
N PRO A 76 23.44 8.94 -10.31
CA PRO A 76 22.36 8.14 -10.86
C PRO A 76 22.79 6.67 -10.98
N GLY A 77 22.11 5.76 -10.28
CA GLY A 77 22.33 4.32 -10.46
C GLY A 77 22.32 3.46 -9.19
N ALA A 78 22.40 4.04 -7.99
CA ALA A 78 22.53 3.32 -6.72
C ALA A 78 21.28 2.51 -6.25
N GLY A 79 20.35 2.17 -7.15
CA GLY A 79 19.06 1.60 -6.74
C GLY A 79 18.26 0.85 -7.79
N LEU A 80 18.88 0.35 -8.87
CA LEU A 80 18.18 -0.57 -9.77
C LEU A 80 17.80 -1.83 -8.98
N LYS A 81 16.49 -1.95 -8.69
CA LYS A 81 15.95 -3.05 -7.89
C LYS A 81 16.04 -4.33 -8.72
N LYS A 82 16.87 -5.27 -8.28
CA LYS A 82 17.03 -6.58 -8.93
C LYS A 82 15.70 -7.35 -8.88
N GLN A 83 15.29 -7.88 -10.03
CA GLN A 83 14.16 -8.82 -10.09
C GLN A 83 14.57 -10.17 -9.51
N PRO A 84 13.68 -10.87 -8.79
CA PRO A 84 13.92 -12.25 -8.37
C PRO A 84 14.22 -13.12 -9.58
N LYS A 85 15.27 -13.95 -9.48
CA LYS A 85 15.58 -14.94 -10.52
C LYS A 85 14.86 -16.25 -10.17
N PRO A 86 14.17 -16.89 -11.11
CA PRO A 86 13.53 -18.18 -10.85
C PRO A 86 14.59 -19.25 -10.56
N THR A 87 14.32 -20.05 -9.55
CA THR A 87 15.10 -21.22 -9.12
C THR A 87 14.22 -22.47 -9.15
N ARG A 88 14.80 -23.63 -8.84
CA ARG A 88 14.02 -24.88 -8.72
C ARG A 88 13.02 -24.86 -7.57
N ARG A 89 13.22 -24.01 -6.55
CA ARG A 89 12.35 -23.93 -5.36
C ARG A 89 10.92 -23.53 -5.68
N THR A 90 10.73 -22.79 -6.77
CA THR A 90 9.41 -22.33 -7.22
C THR A 90 8.97 -23.01 -8.50
N GLU A 91 9.52 -24.18 -8.85
CA GLU A 91 8.99 -24.93 -10.00
C GLU A 91 7.56 -25.39 -9.74
N ALA A 92 6.83 -25.58 -10.83
CA ALA A 92 5.47 -26.09 -10.74
C ALA A 92 5.48 -27.50 -10.14
N THR A 93 4.55 -27.75 -9.23
CA THR A 93 4.44 -29.03 -8.52
C THR A 93 3.17 -29.76 -8.92
N THR A 94 2.92 -30.93 -8.31
CA THR A 94 1.75 -31.77 -8.58
C THR A 94 0.45 -30.99 -8.39
N ALA A 95 -0.51 -31.22 -9.29
CA ALA A 95 -1.79 -30.54 -9.25
C ALA A 95 -2.55 -30.81 -7.95
N VAL A 96 -3.00 -29.74 -7.30
CA VAL A 96 -3.87 -29.80 -6.12
C VAL A 96 -5.29 -29.51 -6.58
N LYS A 97 -6.14 -30.53 -6.61
CA LYS A 97 -7.52 -30.44 -7.09
C LYS A 97 -8.52 -30.72 -5.97
N GLY A 98 -9.73 -30.22 -6.11
CA GLY A 98 -10.86 -30.50 -5.21
C GLY A 98 -11.55 -29.24 -4.71
N SER A 99 -11.94 -29.25 -3.46
CA SER A 99 -12.65 -28.18 -2.75
C SER A 99 -11.93 -27.82 -1.45
N VAL A 100 -12.26 -26.66 -0.89
CA VAL A 100 -11.69 -26.22 0.40
C VAL A 100 -11.89 -27.25 1.52
N ALA A 101 -12.98 -28.03 1.48
CA ALA A 101 -13.23 -29.08 2.48
C ALA A 101 -12.28 -30.27 2.37
N GLU A 102 -11.75 -30.58 1.17
CA GLU A 102 -10.94 -31.77 0.89
C GLU A 102 -9.43 -31.53 1.01
N ILE A 103 -9.00 -30.28 1.04
CA ILE A 103 -7.58 -29.89 1.12
C ILE A 103 -7.10 -29.60 2.55
N GLY A 104 -7.99 -29.78 3.54
CA GLY A 104 -7.75 -29.46 4.94
C GLY A 104 -7.79 -27.96 5.26
N PRO A 105 -7.49 -27.56 6.50
CA PRO A 105 -7.58 -26.18 6.95
C PRO A 105 -6.64 -25.24 6.19
N VAL A 106 -7.22 -24.26 5.48
CA VAL A 106 -6.43 -23.20 4.83
C VAL A 106 -5.91 -22.20 5.86
N ARG A 107 -4.60 -21.91 5.83
CA ARG A 107 -3.92 -20.96 6.70
C ARG A 107 -3.25 -19.86 5.89
N LEU A 108 -3.07 -18.71 6.53
CA LEU A 108 -2.29 -17.59 6.01
C LEU A 108 -1.04 -17.45 6.87
N ALA A 109 0.13 -17.72 6.29
CA ALA A 109 1.42 -17.61 6.96
C ALA A 109 2.14 -16.34 6.50
N GLY A 110 2.57 -15.50 7.46
CA GLY A 110 3.33 -14.29 7.16
C GLY A 110 4.71 -14.62 6.59
N ALA A 111 5.10 -13.98 5.48
CA ALA A 111 6.44 -14.13 4.92
C ALA A 111 7.39 -13.08 5.55
N ASP A 112 7.73 -13.30 6.83
CA ASP A 112 8.42 -12.30 7.66
C ASP A 112 9.94 -12.51 7.73
N SER A 113 10.44 -13.73 7.49
CA SER A 113 11.88 -14.00 7.39
C SER A 113 12.41 -13.61 6.01
N LYS A 114 13.73 -13.38 5.91
CA LYS A 114 14.39 -13.06 4.64
C LYS A 114 14.18 -14.16 3.60
N ASP A 115 14.41 -15.42 3.97
CA ASP A 115 14.23 -16.56 3.06
C ASP A 115 12.77 -16.72 2.61
N ALA A 116 11.81 -16.58 3.52
CA ALA A 116 10.39 -16.64 3.20
C ALA A 116 9.98 -15.49 2.26
N ALA A 117 10.50 -14.28 2.49
CA ALA A 117 10.23 -13.13 1.64
C ALA A 117 10.84 -13.30 0.24
N ASP A 118 12.06 -13.84 0.13
CA ASP A 118 12.73 -14.11 -1.14
C ASP A 118 11.99 -15.19 -1.93
N LEU A 119 11.57 -16.28 -1.27
CA LEU A 119 10.74 -17.33 -1.86
C LEU A 119 9.38 -16.77 -2.35
N TRP A 120 8.73 -15.92 -1.53
CA TRP A 120 7.47 -15.28 -1.89
C TRP A 120 7.62 -14.39 -3.12
N ASN A 121 8.70 -13.59 -3.16
CA ASN A 121 8.98 -12.68 -4.27
C ASN A 121 9.22 -13.49 -5.55
N GLU A 122 9.93 -14.62 -5.46
CA GLU A 122 10.18 -15.51 -6.58
C GLU A 122 8.88 -16.10 -7.15
N TYR A 123 7.98 -16.64 -6.30
CA TYR A 123 6.68 -17.16 -6.74
C TYR A 123 5.84 -16.09 -7.44
N VAL A 124 5.75 -14.88 -6.87
CA VAL A 124 4.97 -13.79 -7.46
C VAL A 124 5.63 -13.28 -8.74
N SER A 125 6.96 -13.23 -8.80
CA SER A 125 7.68 -12.87 -10.02
C SER A 125 7.45 -13.89 -11.14
N ARG A 126 7.36 -15.17 -10.81
CA ARG A 126 7.27 -16.26 -11.78
C ARG A 126 5.84 -16.49 -12.30
N TYR A 127 4.83 -16.34 -11.45
CA TYR A 127 3.47 -16.81 -11.75
C TYR A 127 2.37 -15.75 -11.72
N HIS A 128 2.58 -14.61 -11.06
CA HIS A 128 1.57 -13.56 -11.09
C HIS A 128 1.67 -12.79 -12.41
N TYR A 129 0.54 -12.55 -13.10
CA TYR A 129 0.53 -11.91 -14.42
C TYR A 129 1.14 -10.49 -14.43
N LEU A 130 1.03 -9.75 -13.32
CA LEU A 130 1.72 -8.45 -13.12
C LEU A 130 3.18 -8.55 -12.63
N GLY A 131 3.70 -9.76 -12.46
CA GLY A 131 5.01 -10.04 -11.87
C GLY A 131 5.21 -9.44 -10.47
N TYR A 132 6.46 -9.46 -10.03
CA TYR A 132 6.86 -8.88 -8.76
C TYR A 132 7.20 -7.39 -8.92
N THR A 133 6.70 -6.60 -7.98
CA THR A 133 7.15 -5.22 -7.77
C THR A 133 7.32 -5.01 -6.27
N PRO A 134 8.48 -4.52 -5.81
CA PRO A 134 8.69 -4.26 -4.40
C PRO A 134 7.62 -3.31 -3.84
N PRO A 135 6.90 -3.71 -2.78
CA PRO A 135 5.92 -2.82 -2.15
C PRO A 135 6.59 -1.57 -1.58
N ILE A 136 5.85 -0.47 -1.56
CA ILE A 136 6.30 0.81 -1.00
C ILE A 136 5.47 1.09 0.26
N GLY A 137 6.13 1.56 1.32
CA GLY A 137 5.50 1.87 2.59
C GLY A 137 5.20 0.64 3.43
N CYS A 138 4.11 0.68 4.21
CA CYS A 138 3.66 -0.45 5.02
C CYS A 138 3.07 -1.54 4.11
N PHE A 139 3.43 -2.80 4.38
CA PHE A 139 2.93 -3.95 3.63
C PHE A 139 2.88 -5.23 4.48
N GLN A 140 2.11 -6.21 4.03
CA GLN A 140 2.08 -7.55 4.57
C GLN A 140 2.01 -8.59 3.44
N ARG A 141 2.92 -9.57 3.49
CA ARG A 141 2.94 -10.73 2.58
C ARG A 141 2.38 -11.93 3.31
N TYR A 142 1.63 -12.76 2.58
CA TYR A 142 1.22 -14.08 3.04
C TYR A 142 1.49 -15.14 2.00
N PHE A 143 1.85 -16.33 2.47
CA PHE A 143 1.57 -17.58 1.80
C PHE A 143 0.17 -18.08 2.16
N ILE A 144 -0.48 -18.71 1.19
CA ILE A 144 -1.71 -19.48 1.38
C ILE A 144 -1.28 -20.94 1.50
N GLU A 145 -1.58 -21.58 2.62
CA GLU A 145 -1.07 -22.91 2.92
C GLU A 145 -2.20 -23.86 3.33
N SER A 146 -2.05 -25.14 3.02
CA SER A 146 -2.81 -26.22 3.65
C SER A 146 -1.91 -27.43 3.88
N GLU A 147 -2.48 -28.54 4.34
CA GLU A 147 -1.78 -29.83 4.46
C GLU A 147 -1.27 -30.35 3.11
N ARG A 148 -1.84 -29.87 2.00
CA ARG A 148 -1.39 -30.16 0.63
C ARG A 148 -0.20 -29.29 0.18
N GLY A 149 0.31 -28.42 1.04
CA GLY A 149 1.44 -27.52 0.76
C GLY A 149 1.03 -26.07 0.47
N LEU A 150 1.91 -25.35 -0.23
CA LEU A 150 1.67 -23.97 -0.63
C LEU A 150 0.67 -23.90 -1.80
N LEU A 151 -0.34 -23.06 -1.65
CA LEU A 151 -1.44 -22.91 -2.60
C LEU A 151 -1.42 -21.57 -3.34
N GLY A 152 -0.70 -20.57 -2.82
CA GLY A 152 -0.63 -19.25 -3.42
C GLY A 152 -0.03 -18.18 -2.52
N CYS A 153 -0.15 -16.92 -2.96
CA CYS A 153 0.43 -15.74 -2.33
C CYS A 153 -0.57 -14.57 -2.27
N LEU A 154 -0.49 -13.77 -1.19
CA LEU A 154 -1.19 -12.49 -1.05
C LEU A 154 -0.21 -11.37 -0.68
N LEU A 155 -0.44 -10.18 -1.22
CA LEU A 155 0.22 -8.93 -0.80
C LEU A 155 -0.83 -7.87 -0.49
N PHE A 156 -0.71 -7.29 0.70
CA PHE A 156 -1.35 -6.04 1.05
C PHE A 156 -0.31 -4.94 1.17
N CYS A 157 -0.57 -3.76 0.60
CA CYS A 157 0.31 -2.59 0.70
C CYS A 157 -0.51 -1.30 0.83
N GLY A 158 0.13 -0.13 0.87
CA GLY A 158 -0.60 1.15 0.90
C GLY A 158 -1.57 1.32 -0.29
N ALA A 159 -2.65 2.06 -0.04
CA ALA A 159 -3.70 2.34 -1.03
C ALA A 159 -3.24 3.18 -2.24
N ALA A 160 -4.04 3.12 -3.31
CA ALA A 160 -3.91 4.04 -4.43
C ALA A 160 -4.12 5.49 -3.97
N LYS A 161 -3.24 6.39 -4.42
CA LYS A 161 -3.17 7.78 -3.92
C LYS A 161 -4.46 8.58 -4.15
N SER A 162 -5.15 8.36 -5.25
CA SER A 162 -6.33 9.11 -5.64
C SER A 162 -7.27 8.20 -6.41
N LEU A 163 -8.49 8.04 -5.93
CA LEU A 163 -9.47 7.15 -6.53
C LEU A 163 -10.87 7.70 -6.29
N GLN A 164 -11.46 8.30 -7.32
CA GLN A 164 -12.70 9.06 -7.19
C GLN A 164 -13.85 8.22 -6.60
N GLU A 165 -14.04 6.99 -7.07
CA GLU A 165 -15.13 6.14 -6.60
C GLU A 165 -14.97 5.74 -5.12
N ARG A 166 -13.75 5.47 -4.67
CA ARG A 166 -13.49 5.22 -3.24
C ARG A 166 -13.73 6.48 -2.41
N ASP A 167 -13.21 7.62 -2.87
CA ASP A 167 -13.33 8.87 -2.14
C ASP A 167 -14.82 9.24 -1.97
N ARG A 168 -15.64 9.08 -3.03
CA ARG A 168 -17.11 9.22 -2.96
C ARG A 168 -17.77 8.22 -2.02
N PHE A 169 -17.36 6.94 -2.08
CA PHE A 169 -17.92 5.89 -1.23
C PHE A 169 -17.67 6.09 0.27
N ILE A 170 -16.52 6.65 0.63
CA ILE A 170 -16.18 7.01 2.01
C ILE A 170 -16.84 8.33 2.41
N GLY A 171 -16.96 9.28 1.46
CA GLY A 171 -17.41 10.66 1.72
C GLY A 171 -16.24 11.65 1.87
N TRP A 172 -15.07 11.32 1.33
CA TRP A 172 -13.86 12.13 1.47
C TRP A 172 -13.79 13.32 0.52
N SER A 173 -13.46 14.46 1.10
CA SER A 173 -12.77 15.56 0.42
C SER A 173 -11.31 15.21 0.12
N LYS A 174 -10.67 16.06 -0.70
CA LYS A 174 -9.24 15.92 -1.03
C LYS A 174 -8.35 15.96 0.21
N ASP A 175 -8.66 16.79 1.19
CA ASP A 175 -7.83 16.98 2.37
C ASP A 175 -8.03 15.86 3.40
N GLU A 176 -9.28 15.40 3.60
CA GLU A 176 -9.56 14.20 4.41
C GLU A 176 -8.85 12.97 3.86
N ARG A 177 -8.92 12.76 2.54
CA ARG A 177 -8.14 11.69 1.91
C ARG A 177 -6.66 11.82 2.21
N LEU A 178 -6.07 13.01 2.09
CA LEU A 178 -4.64 13.18 2.35
C LEU A 178 -4.25 12.90 3.82
N ARG A 179 -5.16 13.16 4.77
CA ARG A 179 -4.97 12.81 6.18
C ARG A 179 -5.11 11.30 6.42
N ASN A 180 -6.16 10.70 5.85
CA ASN A 180 -6.68 9.40 6.30
C ASN A 180 -6.38 8.24 5.34
N LEU A 181 -5.76 8.48 4.18
CA LEU A 181 -5.38 7.43 3.23
C LEU A 181 -4.50 6.33 3.84
N GLY A 182 -3.73 6.64 4.89
CA GLY A 182 -2.88 5.66 5.58
C GLY A 182 -3.64 4.47 6.17
N PHE A 183 -4.94 4.64 6.45
CA PHE A 183 -5.83 3.61 7.00
C PHE A 183 -6.51 2.76 5.93
N VAL A 184 -6.24 3.01 4.64
CA VAL A 184 -6.71 2.18 3.52
C VAL A 184 -5.52 1.39 2.98
N ILE A 185 -5.72 0.09 2.76
CA ILE A 185 -4.68 -0.78 2.20
C ILE A 185 -5.20 -1.52 0.97
N ASN A 186 -4.31 -1.75 0.01
CA ASN A 186 -4.60 -2.37 -1.26
C ASN A 186 -4.14 -3.84 -1.28
N ASN A 187 -5.03 -4.76 -1.64
CA ASN A 187 -4.62 -6.11 -2.03
C ASN A 187 -4.03 -6.07 -3.45
N SER A 188 -2.72 -5.84 -3.51
CA SER A 188 -2.00 -5.52 -4.75
C SER A 188 -1.47 -6.74 -5.50
N ARG A 189 -1.34 -7.89 -4.82
CA ARG A 189 -1.07 -9.19 -5.46
C ARG A 189 -1.96 -10.24 -4.83
N PHE A 190 -2.64 -11.00 -5.69
CA PHE A 190 -3.36 -12.19 -5.29
C PHE A 190 -3.09 -13.28 -6.32
N LEU A 191 -2.33 -14.28 -5.90
CA LEU A 191 -1.90 -15.40 -6.72
C LEU A 191 -2.44 -16.68 -6.10
N VAL A 192 -3.23 -17.44 -6.84
CA VAL A 192 -3.41 -18.88 -6.64
C VAL A 192 -2.51 -19.57 -7.66
N PHE A 193 -1.72 -20.56 -7.25
CA PHE A 193 -0.74 -21.14 -8.16
C PHE A 193 -1.41 -21.86 -9.35
N PRO A 194 -0.80 -21.87 -10.55
CA PRO A 194 -1.42 -22.44 -11.75
C PRO A 194 -1.84 -23.91 -11.65
N TRP A 195 -1.15 -24.70 -10.81
CA TRP A 195 -1.46 -26.11 -10.57
C TRP A 195 -2.51 -26.33 -9.47
N VAL A 196 -3.02 -25.27 -8.85
CA VAL A 196 -4.01 -25.33 -7.78
C VAL A 196 -5.41 -25.06 -8.34
N GLN A 197 -6.22 -26.10 -8.43
CA GLN A 197 -7.59 -26.08 -8.95
C GLN A 197 -8.56 -26.46 -7.83
N VAL A 198 -8.65 -25.60 -6.82
CA VAL A 198 -9.48 -25.83 -5.64
C VAL A 198 -10.69 -24.89 -5.65
N LYS A 199 -11.89 -25.47 -5.73
CA LYS A 199 -13.16 -24.73 -5.76
C LYS A 199 -13.30 -23.88 -4.50
N ASN A 200 -13.66 -22.61 -4.69
CA ASN A 200 -13.87 -21.60 -3.63
C ASN A 200 -12.63 -21.24 -2.80
N LEU A 201 -11.43 -21.70 -3.16
CA LEU A 201 -10.21 -21.36 -2.42
C LEU A 201 -9.97 -19.85 -2.36
N ALA A 202 -10.16 -19.16 -3.49
CA ALA A 202 -9.85 -17.74 -3.58
C ALA A 202 -10.72 -16.89 -2.63
N SER A 203 -12.05 -17.04 -2.68
CA SER A 203 -12.96 -16.32 -1.80
C SER A 203 -12.80 -16.72 -0.33
N HIS A 204 -12.57 -18.00 -0.05
CA HIS A 204 -12.29 -18.47 1.31
C HIS A 204 -11.02 -17.83 1.90
N THR A 205 -9.96 -17.73 1.09
CA THR A 205 -8.70 -17.08 1.45
C THR A 205 -8.90 -15.59 1.72
N LEU A 206 -9.61 -14.87 0.84
CA LEU A 206 -9.92 -13.45 1.03
C LEU A 206 -10.72 -13.19 2.32
N GLY A 207 -11.68 -14.07 2.64
CA GLY A 207 -12.43 -14.01 3.89
C GLY A 207 -11.54 -14.19 5.12
N LYS A 208 -10.58 -15.14 5.08
CA LYS A 208 -9.59 -15.32 6.15
C LYS A 208 -8.65 -14.12 6.27
N ALA A 209 -8.19 -13.58 5.15
CA ALA A 209 -7.31 -12.42 5.13
C ALA A 209 -7.99 -11.20 5.78
N ALA A 210 -9.25 -10.91 5.41
CA ALA A 210 -9.99 -9.79 5.97
C ALA A 210 -10.17 -9.86 7.50
N ARG A 211 -10.32 -11.06 8.06
CA ARG A 211 -10.45 -11.24 9.52
C ARG A 211 -9.15 -11.05 10.29
N ARG A 212 -8.00 -11.31 9.65
CA ARG A 212 -6.69 -11.35 10.32
C ARG A 212 -5.81 -10.12 10.04
N ILE A 213 -5.97 -9.52 8.86
CA ILE A 213 -5.10 -8.45 8.38
C ILE A 213 -5.03 -7.27 9.36
N GLY A 214 -6.12 -6.94 10.05
CA GLY A 214 -6.13 -5.88 11.05
C GLY A 214 -5.14 -6.12 12.19
N ASP A 215 -5.13 -7.34 12.76
CA ASP A 215 -4.23 -7.72 13.85
C ASP A 215 -2.78 -7.82 13.39
N ASP A 216 -2.55 -8.49 12.26
CA ASP A 216 -1.20 -8.66 11.72
C ASP A 216 -0.58 -7.30 11.33
N TRP A 217 -1.39 -6.39 10.75
CA TRP A 217 -0.94 -5.05 10.39
C TRP A 217 -0.62 -4.21 11.61
N HIS A 218 -1.44 -4.30 12.66
CA HIS A 218 -1.18 -3.60 13.91
C HIS A 218 0.08 -4.12 14.60
N LYS A 219 0.25 -5.44 14.68
CA LYS A 219 1.45 -6.07 15.23
C LYS A 219 2.71 -5.61 14.50
N ARG A 220 2.64 -5.43 13.18
CA ARG A 220 3.81 -5.07 12.36
C ARG A 220 4.08 -3.57 12.28
N TRP A 221 3.03 -2.75 12.20
CA TRP A 221 3.12 -1.33 11.84
C TRP A 221 2.55 -0.40 12.90
N GLY A 222 1.99 -0.92 14.00
CA GLY A 222 1.49 -0.13 15.12
C GLY A 222 0.08 0.46 14.94
N TYR A 223 -0.61 0.18 13.83
CA TYR A 223 -1.96 0.70 13.57
C TYR A 223 -2.84 -0.29 12.81
N ARG A 224 -4.17 -0.10 12.84
CA ARG A 224 -5.14 -0.96 12.15
C ARG A 224 -5.67 -0.28 10.88
N PRO A 225 -5.64 -0.93 9.71
CA PRO A 225 -6.37 -0.47 8.55
C PRO A 225 -7.88 -0.59 8.77
N LEU A 226 -8.64 0.29 8.13
CA LEU A 226 -10.11 0.37 8.24
C LEU A 226 -10.82 -0.08 6.96
N LEU A 227 -10.12 -0.05 5.83
CA LEU A 227 -10.68 -0.41 4.52
C LEU A 227 -9.64 -1.15 3.67
N LEU A 228 -10.08 -2.23 3.04
CA LEU A 228 -9.36 -2.88 1.96
C LEU A 228 -9.86 -2.36 0.61
N GLU A 229 -8.95 -2.20 -0.35
CA GLU A 229 -9.26 -1.98 -1.76
C GLU A 229 -8.49 -2.96 -2.65
N THR A 230 -8.96 -3.19 -3.87
CA THR A 230 -8.23 -3.94 -4.90
C THR A 230 -8.72 -3.53 -6.28
N PHE A 231 -7.92 -3.88 -7.30
CA PHE A 231 -8.18 -3.57 -8.70
C PHE A 231 -8.15 -4.84 -9.52
N VAL A 232 -9.23 -5.11 -10.25
CA VAL A 232 -9.35 -6.29 -11.10
C VAL A 232 -9.38 -5.86 -12.56
N ASP A 233 -8.53 -6.50 -13.36
CA ASP A 233 -8.52 -6.30 -14.80
C ASP A 233 -9.73 -7.00 -15.45
N PRO A 234 -10.73 -6.26 -15.98
CA PRO A 234 -11.93 -6.87 -16.53
C PRO A 234 -11.65 -7.71 -17.78
N GLU A 235 -10.54 -7.48 -18.47
CA GLU A 235 -10.12 -8.26 -19.65
C GLU A 235 -9.62 -9.66 -19.29
N LEU A 236 -9.09 -9.83 -18.07
CA LEU A 236 -8.51 -11.09 -17.61
C LEU A 236 -9.42 -11.81 -16.59
N TYR A 237 -10.12 -11.04 -15.75
CA TYR A 237 -10.83 -11.59 -14.60
C TYR A 237 -12.16 -10.86 -14.34
N ALA A 238 -13.19 -11.63 -14.00
CA ALA A 238 -14.50 -11.07 -13.65
C ALA A 238 -14.51 -10.38 -12.25
N GLY A 239 -13.65 -10.83 -11.32
CA GLY A 239 -13.64 -10.38 -9.92
C GLY A 239 -14.57 -11.17 -9.00
N THR A 240 -15.12 -12.30 -9.45
CA THR A 240 -16.12 -13.10 -8.73
C THR A 240 -15.69 -13.53 -7.33
N CYS A 241 -14.39 -13.81 -7.12
CA CYS A 241 -13.88 -14.20 -5.81
C CYS A 241 -14.00 -13.08 -4.77
N TYR A 242 -13.88 -11.81 -5.18
CA TYR A 242 -14.06 -10.66 -4.30
C TYR A 242 -15.52 -10.49 -3.92
N LEU A 243 -16.45 -10.58 -4.88
CA LEU A 243 -17.89 -10.57 -4.61
C LEU A 243 -18.29 -11.70 -3.64
N ALA A 244 -17.85 -12.93 -3.91
CA ALA A 244 -18.10 -14.09 -3.05
C ALA A 244 -17.46 -13.98 -1.65
N ALA A 245 -16.47 -13.10 -1.47
CA ALA A 245 -15.87 -12.78 -0.19
C ALA A 245 -16.50 -11.53 0.47
N ASN A 246 -17.67 -11.09 0.03
CA ASN A 246 -18.39 -9.91 0.51
C ASN A 246 -17.55 -8.63 0.39
N TRP A 247 -16.89 -8.45 -0.77
CA TRP A 247 -16.35 -7.15 -1.19
C TRP A 247 -17.40 -6.44 -2.04
N GLN A 248 -17.43 -5.12 -1.94
CA GLN A 248 -18.36 -4.26 -2.67
C GLN A 248 -17.69 -3.73 -3.93
N TYR A 249 -18.38 -3.86 -5.07
CA TYR A 249 -17.95 -3.24 -6.32
C TYR A 249 -18.33 -1.75 -6.32
N LEU A 250 -17.37 -0.87 -6.62
CA LEU A 250 -17.59 0.58 -6.62
C LEU A 250 -17.63 1.22 -8.01
N GLY A 251 -17.28 0.47 -9.07
CA GLY A 251 -17.13 1.02 -10.42
C GLY A 251 -15.73 0.78 -10.99
N MET A 252 -15.31 1.65 -11.90
CA MET A 252 -14.08 1.50 -12.67
C MET A 252 -13.06 2.58 -12.33
N THR A 253 -11.77 2.25 -12.40
CA THR A 253 -10.72 3.27 -12.49
C THR A 253 -10.81 3.97 -13.84
N THR A 254 -10.26 5.18 -13.96
CA THR A 254 -10.25 5.94 -15.22
C THR A 254 -9.25 5.41 -16.24
N GLY A 255 -8.38 4.46 -15.86
CA GLY A 255 -7.24 4.05 -16.67
C GLY A 255 -6.13 5.11 -16.79
N GLN A 256 -6.24 6.24 -16.07
CA GLN A 256 -5.23 7.30 -16.08
C GLN A 256 -4.44 7.28 -14.78
N GLY A 257 -3.11 7.29 -14.90
CA GLY A 257 -2.23 7.43 -13.74
C GLY A 257 -2.26 8.85 -13.16
N LEU A 258 -1.66 9.01 -11.98
CA LEU A 258 -1.56 10.33 -11.35
C LEU A 258 -0.76 11.28 -12.26
N ALA A 259 -1.38 12.37 -12.69
CA ALA A 259 -0.72 13.38 -13.52
C ALA A 259 0.57 13.89 -12.84
N ARG A 260 1.68 13.80 -13.56
CA ARG A 260 2.96 14.40 -13.16
C ARG A 260 3.40 15.33 -14.27
N ARG A 261 4.04 16.44 -13.92
CA ARG A 261 4.52 17.42 -14.91
C ARG A 261 5.41 16.71 -15.94
N GLY A 262 5.03 16.78 -17.21
CA GLY A 262 5.73 16.13 -18.32
C GLY A 262 5.60 14.61 -18.41
N LYS A 263 4.67 13.97 -17.69
CA LYS A 263 4.43 12.52 -17.79
C LYS A 263 2.94 12.21 -17.88
N SER A 264 2.55 11.47 -18.91
CA SER A 264 1.26 10.80 -19.04
C SER A 264 1.43 9.31 -18.76
N TYR A 265 0.42 8.72 -18.13
CA TYR A 265 0.38 7.29 -17.85
C TYR A 265 -1.03 6.81 -18.18
N SER A 266 -1.17 5.95 -19.18
CA SER A 266 -2.43 5.31 -19.53
C SER A 266 -2.32 3.80 -19.33
N THR A 267 -3.38 3.22 -18.78
CA THR A 267 -3.58 1.78 -18.63
C THR A 267 -5.04 1.46 -18.93
N THR A 268 -5.38 0.19 -19.09
CA THR A 268 -6.78 -0.21 -19.19
C THR A 268 -7.51 0.02 -17.85
N PRO A 269 -8.75 0.56 -17.86
CA PRO A 269 -9.60 0.68 -16.68
C PRO A 269 -9.73 -0.62 -15.89
N LYS A 270 -9.73 -0.54 -14.55
CA LYS A 270 -9.83 -1.68 -13.65
C LYS A 270 -11.10 -1.59 -12.81
N LYS A 271 -11.75 -2.72 -12.55
CA LYS A 271 -12.84 -2.80 -11.58
C LYS A 271 -12.30 -2.51 -10.18
N ILE A 272 -13.00 -1.68 -9.43
CA ILE A 272 -12.67 -1.33 -8.05
C ILE A 272 -13.54 -2.16 -7.12
N PHE A 273 -12.91 -2.92 -6.23
CA PHE A 273 -13.61 -3.57 -5.13
C PHE A 273 -13.06 -3.07 -3.80
N VAL A 274 -13.94 -2.90 -2.81
CA VAL A 274 -13.57 -2.51 -1.45
C VAL A 274 -14.19 -3.44 -0.41
N LYS A 275 -13.56 -3.52 0.76
CA LYS A 275 -14.11 -4.25 1.91
C LYS A 275 -13.81 -3.50 3.21
N PRO A 276 -14.83 -2.99 3.91
CA PRO A 276 -14.67 -2.46 5.27
C PRO A 276 -14.14 -3.51 6.23
N LEU A 277 -13.25 -3.09 7.13
CA LEU A 277 -12.70 -3.93 8.21
C LEU A 277 -13.30 -3.62 9.59
N ALA A 278 -14.05 -2.52 9.70
CA ALA A 278 -14.78 -2.11 10.90
C ALA A 278 -16.21 -1.69 10.53
N GLY A 279 -17.15 -1.81 11.48
CA GLY A 279 -18.54 -1.42 11.28
C GLY A 279 -18.68 0.08 10.99
N ASP A 280 -18.10 0.93 11.84
CA ASP A 280 -18.04 2.38 11.65
C ASP A 280 -16.72 2.83 10.98
N PHE A 281 -16.37 2.19 9.88
CA PHE A 281 -15.15 2.56 9.15
C PHE A 281 -15.24 3.99 8.58
N ARG A 282 -16.44 4.50 8.25
CA ARG A 282 -16.61 5.85 7.69
C ARG A 282 -16.38 6.91 8.74
N GLY A 283 -16.98 6.80 9.93
CA GLY A 283 -16.73 7.73 11.04
C GLY A 283 -15.25 7.81 11.36
N ALA A 284 -14.59 6.66 11.52
CA ALA A 284 -13.16 6.58 11.83
C ALA A 284 -12.24 7.03 10.67
N LEU A 285 -12.68 6.98 9.42
CA LEU A 285 -11.92 7.50 8.28
C LEU A 285 -12.18 8.97 7.99
N CYS A 286 -13.23 9.57 8.57
CA CYS A 286 -13.59 10.98 8.37
C CYS A 286 -13.24 11.87 9.58
N SER A 287 -13.00 11.29 10.75
CA SER A 287 -12.33 11.95 11.88
C SER A 287 -10.88 12.31 11.53
#